data_AF-A0A2V6VPH3-F1
#
_entry.id   AF-A0A2V6VPH3-F1
#
_cell.length_a   1.000
_cell.length_b   1.000
_cell.length_c   1.000
_cell.angle_alpha   90.00
_cell.angle_beta   90.00
_cell.angle_gamma   90.00
#
_symmetry.space_group_name_H-M   'P 1'
#
loop_
_entity.id
_entity.type
_entity.pdbx_description
1 polymer ?
#
loop_
_entity_poly.entity_id
_entity_poly.type
_entity_poly.pdbx_seq_one_letter_code
_entity_poly.pdbx_strand_id
1 'polypeptide(L)'
;MLSEDERRVLAMFCFNHQVAACRDCQRGFKLAETRVEVGGRRRYHHCPSCRADLTDSLGLHILTCKAISLALGERVERSRRTIKESALLRAASEVLAAESEERAQRAWRRTMPGSR
;
A
#
# COMPACT_ATOMS: atom_id res chain seq x y z
N MET A 1 -16.63 -4.08 -14.62
CA MET A 1 -16.26 -5.19 -13.70
C MET A 1 -15.06 -4.76 -12.87
N LEU A 2 -15.03 -5.06 -11.57
CA LEU A 2 -13.86 -4.79 -10.72
C LEU A 2 -12.70 -5.73 -11.04
N SER A 3 -11.49 -5.17 -11.08
CA SER A 3 -10.20 -5.86 -11.16
C SER A 3 -9.91 -6.71 -9.91
N GLU A 4 -8.91 -7.59 -9.99
CA GLU A 4 -8.52 -8.43 -8.85
C GLU A 4 -8.00 -7.59 -7.67
N ASP A 5 -7.20 -6.56 -7.95
CA ASP A 5 -6.66 -5.66 -6.93
C ASP A 5 -7.76 -4.90 -6.20
N GLU A 6 -8.74 -4.36 -6.94
CA GLU A 6 -9.89 -3.69 -6.36
C GLU A 6 -10.69 -4.63 -5.44
N ARG A 7 -10.89 -5.89 -5.84
CA ARG A 7 -11.55 -6.90 -5.00
C ARG A 7 -10.75 -7.21 -3.75
N ARG A 8 -9.42 -7.30 -3.86
CA ARG A 8 -8.52 -7.57 -2.73
C ARG A 8 -8.53 -6.42 -1.73
N VAL A 9 -8.47 -5.17 -2.21
CA VAL A 9 -8.54 -3.97 -1.39
C VAL A 9 -9.87 -3.91 -0.64
N LEU A 10 -10.99 -4.14 -1.33
CA LEU A 10 -12.31 -4.21 -0.68
C LEU A 10 -12.36 -5.29 0.40
N ALA A 11 -11.80 -6.46 0.14
CA ALA A 11 -11.78 -7.57 1.10
C ALA A 11 -10.90 -7.28 2.34
N MET A 12 -9.78 -6.58 2.16
CA MET A 12 -8.86 -6.25 3.27
C MET A 12 -9.35 -5.08 4.12
N PHE A 13 -9.81 -4.00 3.50
CA PHE A 13 -10.05 -2.72 4.19
C PHE A 13 -11.52 -2.38 4.36
N CYS A 14 -12.41 -3.00 3.58
CA CYS A 14 -13.81 -2.59 3.50
C CYS A 14 -14.81 -3.69 3.83
N PHE A 15 -14.36 -4.78 4.46
CA PHE A 15 -15.23 -5.92 4.75
C PHE A 15 -16.35 -5.60 5.74
N ASN A 16 -16.13 -4.68 6.69
CA ASN A 16 -17.01 -4.47 7.83
C ASN A 16 -17.89 -3.21 7.77
N HIS A 17 -17.91 -2.50 6.65
CA HIS A 17 -18.75 -1.30 6.47
C HIS A 17 -19.48 -1.30 5.13
N GLN A 18 -20.34 -0.30 4.95
CA GLN A 18 -21.12 -0.14 3.73
C GLN A 18 -20.22 0.27 2.57
N VAL A 19 -20.17 -0.58 1.54
CA VAL A 19 -19.28 -0.40 0.38
C VAL A 19 -20.03 -0.06 -0.90
N ALA A 20 -21.33 -0.33 -0.94
CA ALA A 20 -22.15 -0.08 -2.12
C ALA A 20 -23.49 0.53 -1.72
N ALA A 21 -24.03 1.36 -2.60
CA ALA A 21 -25.38 1.87 -2.55
C ALA A 21 -26.08 1.56 -3.87
N CYS A 22 -27.24 0.91 -3.79
CA CYS A 22 -28.09 0.70 -4.97
C CYS A 22 -28.91 1.97 -5.23
N ARG A 23 -28.88 2.50 -6.45
CA ARG A 23 -29.67 3.68 -6.82
C ARG A 23 -31.18 3.40 -6.82
N ASP A 24 -31.58 2.20 -7.24
CA ASP A 24 -32.99 1.82 -7.32
C ASP A 24 -33.58 1.49 -5.96
N CYS A 25 -32.84 0.74 -5.14
CA CYS A 25 -33.31 0.34 -3.81
C CYS A 25 -33.03 1.38 -2.72
N GLN A 26 -32.18 2.39 -3.01
CA GLN A 26 -31.67 3.40 -2.07
C GLN A 26 -31.09 2.79 -0.78
N ARG A 27 -30.62 1.55 -0.85
CA ARG A 27 -30.09 0.79 0.28
C ARG A 27 -28.60 0.61 0.18
N GLY A 28 -27.99 0.68 1.36
CA GLY A 28 -26.60 0.36 1.59
C GLY A 28 -26.35 -1.12 1.74
N PHE A 29 -25.24 -1.60 1.19
CA PHE A 29 -24.81 -2.98 1.33
C PHE A 29 -23.33 -3.06 1.73
N LYS A 30 -23.03 -4.00 2.63
CA LYS A 30 -21.68 -4.46 2.95
C LYS A 30 -21.18 -5.39 1.85
N LEU A 31 -19.86 -5.58 1.77
CA LEU A 31 -19.26 -6.41 0.72
C LEU A 31 -19.81 -7.84 0.71
N ALA A 32 -20.03 -8.43 1.88
CA ALA A 32 -20.59 -9.78 2.02
C ALA A 32 -22.02 -9.90 1.46
N GLU A 33 -22.82 -8.83 1.54
CA GLU A 33 -24.22 -8.79 1.11
C GLU A 33 -24.37 -8.59 -0.41
N THR A 34 -23.33 -8.11 -1.08
CA THR A 34 -23.30 -7.95 -2.56
C THR A 34 -23.04 -9.26 -3.31
N ARG A 35 -22.86 -10.37 -2.60
CA ARG A 35 -22.66 -11.71 -3.15
C ARG A 35 -24.02 -12.39 -3.25
N VAL A 36 -24.54 -12.53 -4.47
CA VAL A 36 -25.87 -13.10 -4.71
C VAL A 36 -25.74 -14.35 -5.57
N GLU A 37 -26.37 -15.45 -5.16
CA GLU A 37 -26.56 -16.61 -6.03
C GLU A 37 -27.86 -16.45 -6.82
N VAL A 38 -27.78 -16.42 -8.15
CA VAL A 38 -28.96 -16.32 -9.03
C VAL A 38 -28.92 -17.47 -10.03
N GLY A 39 -29.89 -18.39 -9.92
CA GLY A 39 -30.02 -19.52 -10.85
C GLY A 39 -28.82 -20.48 -10.85
N GLY A 40 -28.25 -20.76 -9.67
CA GLY A 40 -27.07 -21.63 -9.53
C GLY A 40 -25.74 -20.99 -9.96
N ARG A 41 -25.74 -19.74 -10.43
CA ARG A 41 -24.53 -18.97 -10.74
C ARG A 41 -24.30 -17.88 -9.72
N ARG A 42 -23.09 -17.84 -9.15
CA ARG A 42 -22.66 -16.76 -8.26
C ARG A 42 -22.49 -15.47 -9.06
N ARG A 43 -23.35 -14.49 -8.79
CA ARG A 43 -23.20 -13.12 -9.28
C ARG A 43 -22.61 -12.26 -8.18
N TYR A 44 -21.43 -11.74 -8.43
CA TYR A 44 -20.72 -10.84 -7.54
C TYR A 44 -21.11 -9.39 -7.87
N HIS A 45 -21.19 -8.53 -6.86
CA HIS A 45 -21.38 -7.08 -7.03
C HIS A 45 -22.76 -6.67 -7.58
N HIS A 46 -23.80 -7.46 -7.31
CA HIS A 46 -25.17 -7.12 -7.71
C HIS A 46 -26.03 -6.85 -6.49
N CYS A 47 -27.05 -5.99 -6.65
CA CYS A 47 -28.06 -5.77 -5.62
C CYS A 47 -28.89 -7.05 -5.40
N PRO A 48 -29.07 -7.53 -4.14
CA PRO A 48 -29.86 -8.72 -3.87
C PRO A 48 -31.36 -8.55 -4.18
N SER A 49 -31.88 -7.31 -4.15
CA SER A 49 -33.30 -7.03 -4.40
C SER A 49 -33.62 -6.80 -5.88
N CYS A 50 -32.97 -5.82 -6.51
CA CYS A 50 -33.27 -5.44 -7.91
C CYS A 50 -32.29 -6.02 -8.95
N ARG A 51 -31.22 -6.71 -8.51
CA ARG A 51 -30.15 -7.24 -9.37
C ARG A 51 -29.38 -6.21 -10.19
N ALA A 52 -29.51 -4.91 -9.88
CA ALA A 52 -28.69 -3.86 -10.48
C ALA A 52 -27.20 -4.08 -10.20
N ASP A 53 -26.35 -3.74 -11.16
CA ASP A 53 -24.89 -3.78 -11.01
C ASP A 53 -24.44 -2.68 -10.04
N LEU A 54 -23.65 -3.06 -9.04
CA LEU A 54 -23.09 -2.18 -8.02
C LEU A 54 -21.61 -1.86 -8.27
N THR A 55 -21.03 -2.34 -9.38
CA THR A 55 -19.62 -2.14 -9.74
C THR A 55 -19.20 -0.67 -9.66
N ASP A 56 -19.98 0.25 -10.23
CA ASP A 56 -19.65 1.68 -10.21
C ASP A 56 -19.67 2.26 -8.79
N SER A 57 -20.65 1.85 -7.98
CA SER A 57 -20.73 2.26 -6.57
C SER A 57 -19.55 1.74 -5.76
N LEU A 58 -19.10 0.51 -6.04
CA LEU A 58 -17.94 -0.09 -5.39
C LEU A 58 -16.64 0.62 -5.83
N GLY A 59 -16.51 0.96 -7.11
CA GLY A 59 -15.38 1.75 -7.62
C GLY A 59 -15.29 3.11 -6.94
N LEU A 60 -16.42 3.82 -6.84
CA LEU A 60 -16.47 5.10 -6.12
C LEU A 60 -16.12 4.94 -4.63
N HIS A 61 -16.56 3.85 -4.00
CA HIS A 61 -16.21 3.55 -2.62
C HIS A 61 -14.69 3.36 -2.45
N ILE A 62 -14.02 2.62 -3.35
CA ILE A 62 -12.56 2.43 -3.28
C ILE A 62 -11.83 3.78 -3.30
N LEU A 63 -12.28 4.71 -4.16
CA LEU A 63 -11.67 6.03 -4.30
C LEU A 63 -11.91 6.96 -3.11
N THR A 64 -13.01 6.75 -2.36
CA THR A 64 -13.45 7.66 -1.28
C THR A 64 -13.35 7.06 0.13
N CYS A 65 -13.01 5.77 0.24
CA CYS A 65 -12.99 5.07 1.51
C CYS A 65 -11.85 5.55 2.42
N LYS A 66 -12.23 6.16 3.55
CA LYS A 66 -11.30 6.62 4.58
C LYS A 66 -10.37 5.52 5.10
N ALA A 67 -10.85 4.28 5.24
CA ALA A 67 -10.02 3.18 5.72
C ALA A 67 -8.86 2.87 4.76
N ILE A 68 -9.13 2.90 3.45
CA ILE A 68 -8.10 2.74 2.41
C ILE A 68 -7.14 3.93 2.43
N SER A 69 -7.66 5.15 2.48
CA SER A 69 -6.83 6.36 2.49
C SER A 69 -5.88 6.41 3.70
N LEU A 70 -6.36 6.02 4.88
CA LEU A 70 -5.54 5.95 6.10
C LEU A 70 -4.43 4.90 5.96
N ALA A 71 -4.78 3.68 5.55
CA ALA A 71 -3.81 2.61 5.36
C ALA A 71 -2.73 2.95 4.32
N LEU A 72 -3.13 3.63 3.23
CA LEU A 72 -2.21 4.13 2.22
C LEU A 72 -1.30 5.22 2.79
N GLY A 73 -1.85 6.18 3.53
CA GLY A 73 -1.09 7.25 4.17
C GLY A 73 -0.01 6.70 5.12
N GLU A 74 -0.38 5.77 6.00
CA GLU A 74 0.58 5.11 6.90
C GLU A 74 1.70 4.39 6.14
N ARG A 75 1.36 3.71 5.02
CA ARG A 75 2.35 3.02 4.20
C ARG A 75 3.32 3.99 3.53
N VAL A 76 2.82 5.11 3.03
CA VAL A 76 3.64 6.17 2.42
C VAL A 76 4.59 6.77 3.45
N GLU A 77 4.10 7.11 4.64
CA GLU A 77 4.94 7.70 5.69
C GLU A 77 6.00 6.73 6.21
N ARG A 78 5.65 5.45 6.37
CA ARG A 78 6.62 4.41 6.71
C ARG A 78 7.72 4.30 5.64
N SER A 79 7.34 4.29 4.36
CA SER A 79 8.29 4.24 3.24
C SER A 79 9.22 5.45 3.24
N ARG A 80 8.66 6.67 3.41
CA ARG A 80 9.43 7.92 3.50
C ARG A 80 10.46 7.87 4.62
N ARG A 81 10.06 7.38 5.80
CA ARG A 81 10.96 7.22 6.94
C ARG A 81 12.11 6.26 6.63
N THR A 82 11.80 5.08 6.09
CA THR A 82 12.81 4.08 5.73
C THR A 82 13.78 4.60 4.67
N ILE A 83 13.30 5.31 3.65
CA ILE A 83 14.16 5.93 2.63
C ILE A 83 15.13 6.92 3.29
N LYS A 84 14.63 7.79 4.17
CA LYS A 84 15.45 8.78 4.88
C LYS A 84 16.50 8.12 5.77
N GLU A 85 16.11 7.14 6.57
CA GLU A 85 17.02 6.40 7.45
C GLU A 85 18.10 5.67 6.64
N SER A 86 17.71 5.06 5.51
CA SER A 86 18.65 4.40 4.60
C SER A 86 19.65 5.38 3.99
N ALA A 87 19.22 6.58 3.60
CA ALA A 87 20.11 7.61 3.08
C ALA A 87 21.11 8.10 4.13
N LEU A 88 20.67 8.30 5.38
CA LEU A 88 21.54 8.69 6.49
C LEU A 88 22.60 7.63 6.79
N LEU A 89 22.20 6.35 6.82
CA LEU A 89 23.13 5.25 7.06
C LEU A 89 24.17 5.12 5.94
N ARG A 90 23.77 5.30 4.67
CA ARG A 90 24.72 5.31 3.54
C ARG A 90 25.73 6.44 3.68
N ALA A 91 25.27 7.66 3.94
CA ALA A 91 26.16 8.81 4.12
C ALA A 91 27.14 8.61 5.28
N ALA A 92 26.67 8.09 6.42
CA ALA A 92 27.54 7.78 7.56
C ALA A 92 28.59 6.70 7.20
N SER A 93 28.19 5.68 6.46
CA SER A 93 29.11 4.63 5.98
C SER A 93 30.19 5.18 5.05
N GLU A 94 29.84 6.10 4.14
CA GLU A 94 30.80 6.73 3.22
C GLU A 94 31.85 7.55 3.98
N VAL A 95 31.42 8.33 4.98
CA VAL A 95 32.33 9.09 5.83
C VAL A 95 33.28 8.15 6.58
N LEU A 96 32.75 7.11 7.23
CA LEU A 96 33.58 6.16 7.98
C LEU A 96 34.57 5.43 7.08
N ALA A 97 34.18 5.07 5.85
CA ALA A 97 35.08 4.45 4.87
C ALA A 97 36.21 5.41 4.49
N ALA A 98 35.90 6.66 4.14
CA ALA A 98 36.90 7.68 3.80
C ALA A 98 37.88 7.94 4.95
N GLU A 99 37.37 8.06 6.18
CA GLU A 99 38.23 8.24 7.35
C GLU A 99 39.12 7.02 7.62
N SER A 100 38.59 5.80 7.42
CA SER A 100 39.37 4.56 7.56
C SER A 100 40.50 4.50 6.54
N GLU A 101 40.20 4.81 5.27
CA GLU A 101 41.21 4.90 4.21
C GLU A 101 42.27 5.94 4.53
N GLU A 102 41.88 7.12 5.02
CA GLU A 102 42.83 8.15 5.41
C GLU A 102 43.74 7.70 6.56
N ARG A 103 43.17 7.08 7.61
CA ARG A 103 43.94 6.53 8.72
C ARG A 103 44.95 5.49 8.25
N ALA A 104 44.53 4.59 7.36
CA ALA A 104 45.41 3.59 6.76
C ALA A 104 46.55 4.26 5.99
N GLN A 105 46.27 5.20 5.09
CA GLN A 105 47.28 5.92 4.31
C GLN A 105 48.27 6.67 5.20
N ARG A 106 47.79 7.31 6.28
CA ARG A 106 48.65 8.00 7.25
C ARG A 106 49.58 7.02 7.97
N ALA A 107 49.07 5.85 8.36
CA ALA A 107 49.90 4.80 8.96
C ALA A 107 50.98 4.31 7.98
N TRP A 108 50.59 4.01 6.73
CA TRP A 108 51.53 3.61 5.66
C TRP A 108 52.64 4.64 5.44
N ARG A 109 52.31 5.94 5.37
CA ARG A 109 53.30 7.02 5.23
C ARG A 109 54.26 7.12 6.42
N ARG A 110 53.81 6.80 7.63
CA ARG A 110 54.64 6.82 8.83
C ARG A 110 55.58 5.61 8.93
N THR A 111 55.17 4.46 8.41
CA THR A 111 55.92 3.20 8.52
C THR A 111 56.85 2.93 7.34
N MET A 112 56.76 3.68 6.23
CA MET A 112 57.74 3.62 5.14
C MET A 112 58.99 4.47 5.50
N PRO A 113 60.16 3.87 5.79
CA PRO A 113 61.40 4.60 5.88
C PRO A 113 61.75 5.08 4.47
N GLY A 114 62.09 6.36 4.31
CA GLY A 114 62.49 6.91 3.02
C GLY A 114 63.60 6.07 2.39
N SER A 115 63.32 5.48 1.23
CA SER A 115 64.33 4.92 0.33
C SER A 115 65.26 6.07 -0.09
N ARG A 116 66.41 6.18 0.58
CA ARG A 116 67.61 6.82 0.02
C ARG A 116 68.35 5.81 -0.83
#